data_AF-A0A524EXU0-F1
#
_entry.id   AF-A0A524EXU0-F1
#
_cell.length_a   1.000
_cell.length_b   1.000
_cell.length_c   1.000
_cell.angle_alpha   90.00
_cell.angle_beta   90.00
_cell.angle_gamma   90.00
#
_symmetry.space_group_name_H-M   'P 1'
#
loop_
_entity.id
_entity.type
_entity.pdbx_description
1 polymer ?
#
loop_
_entity_poly.entity_id
_entity_poly.type
_entity_poly.pdbx_seq_one_letter_code
_entity_poly.pdbx_strand_id
1 'polypeptide(L)'
;MMTKELYLDDMYLREFKAKVIAVENEKYVVLDQSGFYPKSGGIENDLGSLKRIRDGTTFNVVHVMKVKGNISHEIEPTGLNVGDVVKGELDWTRRYELMRYHTAAHVLSGLFFQLGNVKVT
;
A
#
# COMPACT_ATOMS: atom_id res chain seq x y z
N MET A 1 -12.70 -2.81 13.02
CA MET A 1 -11.73 -3.90 12.82
C MET A 1 -10.54 -3.30 12.08
N MET A 2 -9.30 -3.64 12.47
CA MET A 2 -8.09 -3.07 11.87
C MET A 2 -7.72 -3.87 10.60
N THR A 3 -7.20 -3.19 9.57
CA THR A 3 -6.73 -3.85 8.34
C THR A 3 -5.54 -4.77 8.63
N LYS A 4 -5.59 -6.03 8.16
CA LYS A 4 -4.42 -6.92 8.18
C LYS A 4 -3.40 -6.47 7.13
N GLU A 5 -2.18 -6.18 7.56
CA GLU A 5 -1.08 -5.69 6.72
C GLU A 5 -0.33 -6.86 6.05
N LEU A 6 -0.74 -7.29 4.85
CA LEU A 6 -0.20 -8.49 4.20
C LEU A 6 1.28 -8.35 3.79
N TYR A 7 1.75 -7.12 3.54
CA TYR A 7 3.15 -6.86 3.18
C TYR A 7 4.14 -7.16 4.32
N LEU A 8 3.67 -7.30 5.57
CA LEU A 8 4.49 -7.75 6.69
C LEU A 8 4.72 -9.26 6.67
N ASP A 9 3.77 -10.02 6.11
CA ASP A 9 3.86 -11.48 5.98
C ASP A 9 4.66 -11.86 4.72
N ASP A 10 4.39 -11.18 3.60
CA ASP A 10 5.08 -11.41 2.32
C ASP A 10 5.27 -10.09 1.55
N MET A 11 6.50 -9.59 1.54
CA MET A 11 6.84 -8.35 0.84
C MET A 11 6.85 -8.49 -0.70
N TYR A 12 6.89 -9.72 -1.22
CA TYR A 12 6.87 -10.03 -2.65
C TYR A 12 5.47 -10.35 -3.20
N LEU A 13 4.45 -10.34 -2.32
CA LEU A 13 3.06 -10.44 -2.71
C LEU A 13 2.73 -9.36 -3.74
N ARG A 14 2.16 -9.77 -4.87
CA ARG A 14 1.78 -8.86 -5.98
C ARG A 14 0.28 -8.67 -6.11
N GLU A 15 -0.48 -9.66 -5.67
CA GLU A 15 -1.92 -9.71 -5.78
C GLU A 15 -2.52 -10.27 -4.50
N PHE A 16 -3.72 -9.82 -4.14
CA PHE A 16 -4.45 -10.33 -2.98
C PHE A 16 -5.96 -10.21 -3.16
N LYS A 17 -6.74 -10.86 -2.29
CA LYS A 17 -8.19 -10.67 -2.19
C LYS A 17 -8.53 -10.01 -0.87
N ALA A 18 -9.52 -9.11 -0.91
CA ALA A 18 -9.97 -8.40 0.28
C ALA A 18 -11.44 -8.02 0.18
N LYS A 19 -12.04 -7.67 1.32
CA LYS A 19 -13.39 -7.13 1.43
C LYS A 19 -13.33 -5.66 1.84
N VAL A 20 -14.14 -4.83 1.19
CA VAL A 20 -14.32 -3.44 1.59
C VAL A 20 -15.09 -3.36 2.91
N ILE A 21 -14.50 -2.74 3.92
CA ILE A 21 -15.10 -2.60 5.26
C ILE A 21 -15.55 -1.17 5.57
N ALA A 22 -15.01 -0.17 4.88
CA ALA A 22 -15.47 1.22 4.97
C ALA A 22 -15.21 1.97 3.67
N VAL A 23 -16.06 2.96 3.39
CA VAL A 23 -15.90 3.92 2.29
C VAL A 23 -16.18 5.31 2.85
N GLU A 24 -15.22 6.23 2.71
CA GLU A 24 -15.31 7.62 3.16
C GLU A 24 -15.19 8.56 1.95
N ASN A 25 -16.04 9.59 1.89
CA ASN A 25 -16.08 10.57 0.79
C ASN A 25 -16.10 9.92 -0.62
N GLU A 26 -16.72 8.74 -0.75
CA GLU A 26 -16.85 7.93 -1.97
C GLU A 26 -15.55 7.41 -2.61
N LYS A 27 -14.40 8.00 -2.26
CA LYS A 27 -13.09 7.72 -2.86
C LYS A 27 -12.08 7.06 -1.93
N TYR A 28 -12.26 7.14 -0.61
CA TYR A 28 -11.34 6.54 0.35
C TYR A 28 -11.89 5.21 0.84
N VAL A 29 -11.17 4.13 0.57
CA VAL A 29 -11.62 2.76 0.79
C VAL A 29 -10.73 2.09 1.82
N VAL A 30 -11.35 1.47 2.83
CA VAL A 30 -10.65 0.64 3.82
C VAL A 30 -11.01 -0.82 3.57
N LEU A 31 -9.99 -1.67 3.58
CA LEU A 31 -10.09 -3.12 3.36
C LEU A 31 -9.87 -3.88 4.67
N ASP A 32 -10.41 -5.09 4.77
CA ASP A 32 -10.15 -6.01 5.89
C ASP A 32 -8.69 -6.49 5.93
N GLN A 33 -8.06 -6.63 4.76
CA GLN A 33 -6.64 -6.91 4.58
C GLN A 33 -6.11 -6.18 3.34
N SER A 34 -4.84 -5.79 3.35
CA SER A 34 -4.23 -5.11 2.20
C SER A 34 -2.78 -5.49 2.00
N GLY A 35 -2.41 -5.70 0.73
CA GLY A 35 -1.02 -5.79 0.30
C GLY A 35 -0.38 -4.43 0.01
N PHE A 36 -1.16 -3.34 -0.08
CA PHE A 36 -0.63 -2.00 -0.36
C PHE A 36 0.08 -1.42 0.88
N TYR A 37 1.30 -0.95 0.70
CA TYR A 37 2.07 -0.23 1.70
C TYR A 37 1.63 1.24 1.72
N PRO A 38 1.17 1.75 2.88
CA PRO A 38 0.87 3.17 3.05
C PRO A 38 2.16 3.97 3.21
N LYS A 39 2.16 5.22 2.76
CA LYS A 39 3.32 6.12 2.92
C LYS A 39 3.76 6.17 4.40
N SER A 40 4.98 5.74 4.68
CA SER A 40 5.55 5.65 6.03
C SER A 40 7.06 5.46 5.98
N GLY A 41 7.77 5.90 7.03
CA GLY A 41 9.21 5.67 7.18
C GLY A 41 10.08 6.27 6.07
N GLY A 42 9.66 7.38 5.47
CA GLY A 42 10.35 8.02 4.35
C GLY A 42 10.20 7.30 3.00
N ILE A 43 9.41 6.22 2.94
CA ILE A 43 9.08 5.50 1.70
C ILE A 43 7.72 6.01 1.21
N GLU A 44 7.62 6.25 -0.10
CA GLU A 44 6.34 6.53 -0.75
C GLU A 44 5.39 5.33 -0.69
N ASN A 45 4.11 5.59 -0.92
CA ASN A 45 3.11 4.53 -0.99
C ASN A 45 3.17 3.72 -2.28
N ASP A 46 2.53 2.56 -2.23
CA ASP A 46 2.22 1.81 -3.44
C ASP A 46 1.05 2.38 -4.22
N LEU A 47 1.09 2.07 -5.51
CA LEU A 47 0.01 2.26 -6.46
C LEU A 47 -0.42 0.90 -7.00
N GLY A 48 -1.54 0.88 -7.73
CA GLY A 48 -2.03 -0.34 -8.35
C GLY A 48 -3.51 -0.25 -8.66
N SER A 49 -4.22 -1.36 -8.53
CA SER A 49 -5.65 -1.40 -8.79
C SER A 49 -6.41 -2.34 -7.84
N LEU A 50 -7.69 -2.06 -7.68
CA LEU A 50 -8.69 -2.93 -7.07
C LEU A 50 -9.71 -3.31 -8.14
N LYS A 51 -9.85 -4.60 -8.43
CA LYS A 51 -10.88 -5.12 -9.33
C LYS A 51 -12.00 -5.74 -8.54
N ARG A 52 -13.21 -5.17 -8.63
CA ARG A 52 -14.40 -5.71 -7.96
C ARG A 52 -14.81 -7.03 -8.60
N ILE A 53 -15.03 -8.06 -7.78
CA ILE A 53 -15.26 -9.43 -8.26
C ILE A 53 -16.63 -9.60 -8.91
N ARG A 54 -17.67 -8.89 -8.45
CA ARG A 54 -19.05 -9.12 -8.89
C ARG A 54 -19.32 -8.75 -10.35
N ASP A 55 -18.63 -7.74 -10.87
CA ASP A 55 -18.84 -7.18 -12.21
C ASP A 55 -17.53 -6.84 -12.95
N GLY A 56 -16.38 -7.09 -12.31
CA GLY A 56 -15.07 -6.88 -12.92
C GLY A 56 -14.67 -5.41 -13.08
N THR A 57 -15.40 -4.46 -12.52
CA THR A 57 -15.03 -3.04 -12.56
C THR A 57 -13.70 -2.83 -11.84
N THR A 58 -12.79 -2.09 -12.48
CA THR A 58 -11.46 -1.79 -11.94
C THR A 58 -11.39 -0.34 -11.47
N PHE A 59 -10.74 -0.15 -10.32
CA PHE A 59 -10.49 1.13 -9.68
C PHE A 59 -8.99 1.28 -9.47
N ASN A 60 -8.39 2.35 -9.95
CA ASN A 60 -6.97 2.63 -9.71
C ASN A 60 -6.79 3.08 -8.27
N VAL A 61 -5.76 2.56 -7.61
CA VAL A 61 -5.32 3.06 -6.30
C VAL A 61 -4.23 4.09 -6.56
N VAL A 62 -4.57 5.36 -6.34
CA VAL A 62 -3.69 6.51 -6.66
C VAL A 62 -2.93 7.03 -5.45
N HIS A 63 -3.38 6.69 -4.24
CA HIS A 63 -2.71 7.06 -3.00
C HIS A 63 -3.08 6.10 -1.86
N VAL A 64 -2.12 5.76 -1.00
CA VAL A 64 -2.34 4.89 0.16
C VAL A 64 -1.74 5.52 1.42
N MET A 65 -2.53 5.59 2.49
CA MET A 65 -2.15 6.29 3.72
C MET A 65 -2.73 5.62 4.97
N LYS A 66 -2.05 5.77 6.12
CA LYS A 66 -2.60 5.34 7.42
C LYS A 66 -3.47 6.45 8.01
N VAL A 67 -4.74 6.15 8.27
CA VAL A 67 -5.69 7.06 8.94
C VAL A 67 -6.27 6.35 10.16
N LYS A 68 -6.04 6.90 11.36
CA LYS A 68 -6.51 6.33 12.64
C LYS A 68 -6.15 4.84 12.81
N GLY A 69 -4.98 4.43 12.31
CA GLY A 69 -4.49 3.05 12.38
C GLY A 69 -4.98 2.10 11.28
N ASN A 70 -5.83 2.55 10.35
CA ASN A 70 -6.27 1.76 9.19
C ASN A 70 -5.57 2.19 7.90
N ILE A 71 -5.44 1.27 6.95
CA ILE A 71 -4.94 1.56 5.61
C ILE A 71 -6.11 2.07 4.76
N SER A 72 -6.03 3.35 4.38
CA SER A 72 -6.96 4.01 3.48
C SER A 72 -6.38 4.06 2.06
N HIS A 73 -7.18 3.67 1.09
CA HIS A 73 -6.84 3.66 -0.33
C HIS A 73 -7.68 4.71 -1.04
N GLU A 74 -7.06 5.74 -1.60
CA GLU A 74 -7.75 6.66 -2.50
C GLU A 74 -7.86 6.00 -3.87
N ILE A 75 -9.10 5.90 -4.37
CA ILE A 75 -9.40 5.26 -5.65
C ILE A 75 -9.93 6.22 -6.70
N GLU A 76 -9.65 5.90 -7.96
CA GLU A 76 -10.21 6.58 -9.14
C GLU A 76 -10.57 5.55 -10.25
N PRO A 77 -11.81 5.56 -10.79
CA PRO A 77 -12.96 6.36 -10.34
C PRO A 77 -13.47 5.93 -8.96
N THR A 78 -14.52 6.58 -8.45
CA THR A 78 -15.25 6.12 -7.26
C THR A 78 -16.26 5.01 -7.62
N GLY A 79 -16.83 4.33 -6.61
CA GLY A 79 -17.93 3.37 -6.84
C GLY A 79 -17.80 2.00 -6.17
N LEU A 80 -16.76 1.79 -5.34
CA LEU A 80 -16.73 0.67 -4.40
C LEU A 80 -17.68 0.93 -3.23
N ASN A 81 -18.34 -0.13 -2.77
CA ASN A 81 -19.26 -0.09 -1.63
C ASN A 81 -18.78 -1.02 -0.51
N VAL A 82 -19.18 -0.71 0.72
CA VAL A 82 -18.97 -1.62 1.85
C VAL A 82 -19.58 -2.99 1.53
N GLY A 83 -18.80 -4.05 1.74
CA GLY A 83 -19.19 -5.42 1.42
C GLY A 83 -18.68 -5.94 0.08
N ASP A 84 -18.25 -5.07 -0.84
CA ASP A 84 -17.66 -5.49 -2.11
C ASP A 84 -16.38 -6.32 -1.86
N VAL A 85 -16.25 -7.41 -2.61
CA VAL A 85 -15.02 -8.22 -2.65
C VAL A 85 -14.18 -7.76 -3.83
N VAL A 86 -12.90 -7.50 -3.60
CA VAL A 86 -11.96 -7.00 -4.59
C VAL A 86 -10.75 -7.91 -4.69
N LYS A 87 -10.18 -8.02 -5.90
CA LYS A 87 -8.81 -8.47 -6.13
C LYS A 87 -7.93 -7.23 -6.22
N GLY A 88 -6.98 -7.08 -5.31
CA GLY A 88 -5.94 -6.06 -5.40
C GLY A 88 -4.76 -6.54 -6.21
N GLU A 89 -4.19 -5.65 -7.02
CA GLU A 89 -2.99 -5.87 -7.81
C GLU A 89 -2.08 -4.64 -7.66
N LEU A 90 -0.83 -4.88 -7.25
CA LEU A 90 0.15 -3.82 -7.01
C LEU A 90 0.87 -3.46 -8.31
N ASP A 91 1.21 -2.18 -8.49
CA ASP A 91 2.24 -1.79 -9.44
C ASP A 91 3.58 -2.34 -8.98
N TRP A 92 3.91 -3.53 -9.47
CA TRP A 92 5.09 -4.27 -9.04
C TRP A 92 6.39 -3.57 -9.42
N THR A 93 6.41 -2.87 -10.56
CA THR A 93 7.60 -2.13 -11.00
C THR A 93 7.92 -1.04 -9.99
N ARG A 94 6.92 -0.25 -9.59
CA ARG A 94 7.06 0.77 -8.55
C ARG A 94 7.42 0.16 -7.20
N ARG A 95 6.69 -0.85 -6.74
CA ARG A 95 6.94 -1.50 -5.44
C ARG A 95 8.38 -1.97 -5.33
N TYR A 96 8.85 -2.69 -6.33
CA TYR A 96 10.19 -3.26 -6.32
C TYR A 96 11.27 -2.19 -6.40
N GLU A 97 11.03 -1.11 -7.15
CA GLU A 97 11.92 0.06 -7.17
C GLU A 97 12.02 0.72 -5.78
N LEU A 98 10.90 0.95 -5.09
CA LEU A 98 10.87 1.50 -3.74
C LEU A 98 11.59 0.59 -2.72
N MET A 99 11.42 -0.73 -2.82
CA MET A 99 12.16 -1.70 -1.98
C MET A 99 13.67 -1.58 -2.16
N ARG A 100 14.14 -1.43 -3.41
CA ARG A 100 15.56 -1.25 -3.73
C ARG A 100 16.08 0.07 -3.20
N TYR A 101 15.32 1.16 -3.35
CA TYR A 101 15.71 2.47 -2.79
C TYR A 101 15.78 2.45 -1.27
N HIS A 102 14.81 1.81 -0.61
CA HIS A 102 14.83 1.69 0.85
C HIS A 102 16.05 0.90 1.33
N THR A 103 16.36 -0.22 0.66
CA THR A 103 17.56 -1.02 0.97
C THR A 103 18.84 -0.22 0.75
N ALA A 104 18.94 0.50 -0.36
CA ALA A 104 20.10 1.35 -0.67
C ALA A 104 20.27 2.47 0.36
N ALA A 105 19.18 3.09 0.83
CA ALA A 105 19.21 4.11 1.87
C ALA A 105 19.80 3.57 3.18
N HIS A 106 19.42 2.35 3.61
CA HIS A 106 20.01 1.71 4.79
C HIS A 106 21.50 1.42 4.62
N VAL A 107 21.90 0.91 3.45
CA VAL A 107 23.32 0.65 3.16
C VAL A 107 24.13 1.95 3.20
N LEU A 108 23.66 3.01 2.54
CA LEU A 108 24.32 4.32 2.54
C LEU A 108 24.38 4.93 3.94
N SER A 109 23.31 4.84 4.72
CA SER A 109 23.29 5.26 6.12
C SER A 109 24.36 4.54 6.94
N GLY A 110 24.48 3.22 6.78
CA GLY A 110 25.53 2.43 7.43
C GLY A 110 26.95 2.87 7.04
N LEU A 111 27.18 3.15 5.75
CA LEU A 111 28.48 3.63 5.25
C LEU A 111 28.82 5.02 5.79
N PHE A 112 27.86 5.95 5.80
CA PHE A 112 28.06 7.30 6.34
C PHE A 112 28.38 7.28 7.83
N PHE A 113 27.74 6.39 8.58
CA PHE A 113 28.08 6.18 9.98
C PHE A 113 29.49 5.59 10.14
N GLN A 114 29.80 4.52 9.41
CA GLN A 114 31.09 3.81 9.56
C GLN A 114 32.29 4.67 9.13
N LEU A 115 32.16 5.46 8.07
CA LEU A 115 33.28 6.24 7.50
C LEU A 115 33.38 7.65 8.08
N GLY A 116 32.26 8.24 8.49
CA GLY A 116 32.19 9.65 8.87
C GLY A 116 31.60 9.93 10.24
N ASN A 117 31.16 8.91 10.99
CA ASN A 117 30.37 9.07 12.23
C ASN A 117 29.14 9.98 12.04
N VAL A 118 28.60 10.01 10.81
CA VAL A 118 27.42 10.80 10.46
C VAL A 118 26.19 10.01 10.86
N LYS A 119 25.32 10.64 11.67
CA LYS A 119 24.03 10.07 12.05
C LYS A 119 22.98 10.50 11.04
N VAL A 120 22.44 9.54 10.30
CA VAL A 120 21.28 9.75 9.43
C VAL A 120 20.03 9.37 10.23
N THR A 121 19.10 10.32 10.38
CA THR A 121 17.81 10.14 11.08
C THR A 121 16.68 9.97 10.10
#